data_AF-A0A6C2UNN4-F1
#
_entry.id   AF-A0A6C2UNN4-F1
#
_cell.length_a   1.000
_cell.length_b   1.000
_cell.length_c   1.000
_cell.angle_alpha   90.00
_cell.angle_beta   90.00
_cell.angle_gamma   90.00
#
_symmetry.space_group_name_H-M   'P 1'
#
loop_
_entity.id
_entity.type
_entity.pdbx_description
1 polymer ?
#
loop_
_entity_poly.entity_id
_entity_poly.type
_entity_poly.pdbx_seq_one_letter_code
_entity_poly.pdbx_strand_id
1 'polypeptide(L)' 'MKKEYDLSKMKSRKNPYAKQLKKQVTIRMGEDIIDYFKSMAEDTGIPYQNLINLYLRDCVPSDRKLNMKWAS' A
#
# COMPACT_ATOMS: atom_id res chain seq x y z
N MET A 1 15.27 27.70 9.55
CA MET A 1 14.71 28.00 8.21
C MET A 1 15.50 29.15 7.60
N LYS A 2 15.94 29.03 6.34
CA LYS A 2 16.60 30.14 5.64
C LYS A 2 15.61 31.30 5.49
N LYS A 3 16.06 32.55 5.68
CA LYS A 3 15.24 33.78 5.54
C LYS A 3 14.60 33.94 4.15
N GLU A 4 15.10 33.20 3.17
CA GLU A 4 14.60 33.15 1.78
C GLU A 4 13.24 32.45 1.64
N TYR A 5 12.83 31.68 2.65
CA TYR A 5 11.54 30.96 2.67
C TYR A 5 10.55 31.64 3.62
N ASP A 6 10.14 32.86 3.27
CA ASP A 6 9.02 33.52 3.95
C ASP A 6 7.69 32.90 3.47
N LEU A 7 7.33 31.77 4.11
CA LEU A 7 6.14 30.96 3.83
C LEU A 7 4.83 31.77 3.93
N SER A 8 4.87 32.92 4.61
CA SER A 8 3.74 33.85 4.79
C SER A 8 3.29 34.51 3.48
N LYS A 9 4.19 34.63 2.50
CA LYS A 9 3.91 35.24 1.18
C LYS A 9 3.61 34.21 0.08
N MET A 10 3.72 32.92 0.40
CA MET A 10 3.59 31.84 -0.58
C MET A 10 2.12 31.44 -0.75
N LYS A 11 1.58 31.54 -1.97
CA LYS A 11 0.21 31.06 -2.27
C LYS A 11 0.15 29.55 -2.03
N SER A 12 -0.54 29.13 -0.97
CA SER A 12 -0.75 27.71 -0.65
C SER A 12 -1.49 27.02 -1.79
N ARG A 13 -0.78 26.17 -2.53
CA ARG A 13 -1.35 25.32 -3.58
C ARG A 13 -1.38 23.89 -3.03
N LYS A 14 -2.56 23.26 -3.04
CA LYS A 14 -2.68 21.83 -2.68
C LYS A 14 -1.79 21.03 -3.63
N ASN A 15 -0.89 20.22 -3.07
CA ASN A 15 -0.02 19.36 -3.85
C ASN A 15 -0.86 18.41 -4.72
N PRO A 16 -0.81 18.50 -6.06
CA PRO A 16 -1.61 17.64 -6.95
C PRO A 16 -1.23 16.15 -6.83
N TYR A 17 -0.02 15.84 -6.37
CA TYR A 17 0.47 14.49 -6.13
C TYR A 17 0.04 13.92 -4.78
N ALA A 18 -0.63 14.70 -3.93
CA ALA A 18 -1.08 14.23 -2.62
C ALA A 18 -2.04 13.03 -2.71
N LYS A 19 -2.76 12.88 -3.83
CA LYS A 19 -3.63 11.73 -4.09
C LYS A 19 -2.88 10.41 -4.33
N GLN A 20 -1.60 10.49 -4.70
CA GLN A 20 -0.76 9.33 -4.99
C GLN A 20 0.03 8.85 -3.75
N LEU A 21 -0.08 9.56 -2.62
CA LEU A 21 0.53 9.14 -1.37
C LEU A 21 -0.14 7.86 -0.88
N LYS A 22 0.67 6.87 -0.51
CA LYS A 22 0.21 5.65 0.14
C LYS A 22 -0.55 6.03 1.41
N LYS A 23 -1.79 5.55 1.55
CA LYS A 23 -2.53 5.65 2.81
C LYS A 23 -2.05 4.52 3.72
N GLN A 24 -1.57 4.88 4.92
CA GLN A 24 -1.24 3.90 5.94
C GLN A 24 -2.55 3.31 6.50
N VAL A 25 -2.67 1.99 6.42
CA VAL A 25 -3.82 1.23 6.94
C VAL A 25 -3.32 0.08 7.79
N THR A 26 -3.99 -0.20 8.90
CA THR A 26 -3.73 -1.37 9.73
C THR A 26 -4.72 -2.47 9.33
N ILE A 27 -4.21 -3.56 8.77
CA ILE A 27 -5.01 -4.71 8.34
C ILE A 27 -4.69 -5.89 9.26
N ARG A 28 -5.72 -6.56 9.78
CA ARG A 28 -5.56 -7.85 10.47
C ARG A 28 -5.46 -8.95 9.42
N MET A 29 -4.41 -9.75 9.48
CA MET A 29 -4.16 -10.86 8.56
C MET A 29 -3.87 -12.12 9.38
N GLY A 30 -4.16 -13.29 8.80
CA GLY A 30 -3.76 -14.57 9.37
C GLY A 30 -2.23 -14.70 9.44
N GLU A 31 -1.74 -15.42 10.44
CA GLU A 31 -0.31 -15.68 10.62
C GLU A 31 0.25 -16.48 9.42
N ASP A 32 -0.53 -17.43 8.91
CA ASP A 32 -0.24 -18.23 7.71
C ASP A 32 0.00 -17.35 6.47
N ILE A 33 -0.81 -16.31 6.28
CA ILE A 33 -0.68 -15.38 5.16
C ILE A 33 0.61 -14.57 5.31
N ILE A 34 0.90 -14.10 6.53
CA ILE A 34 2.10 -13.31 6.81
C ILE A 34 3.35 -14.14 6.51
N ASP A 35 3.39 -15.39 6.96
CA ASP A 35 4.55 -16.26 6.77
C ASP A 35 4.75 -16.66 5.30
N TYR A 36 3.66 -16.87 4.55
CA TYR A 36 3.72 -17.05 3.10
C TYR A 36 4.41 -15.87 2.39
N PHE A 37 4.01 -14.63 2.72
CA PHE A 37 4.63 -13.45 2.11
C PHE A 37 6.04 -13.16 2.63
N LYS A 38 6.40 -13.58 3.86
CA LYS A 38 7.77 -13.50 4.36
C LYS A 38 8.70 -14.44 3.58
N SER A 39 8.31 -15.70 3.39
CA SER A 39 9.10 -16.64 2.58
C SER A 39 9.30 -16.10 1.17
N MET A 40 8.23 -15.60 0.53
CA MET A 40 8.34 -14.99 -0.81
C MET A 40 9.22 -13.73 -0.83
N ALA A 41 9.28 -12.98 0.27
CA ALA A 41 10.15 -11.82 0.39
C ALA A 41 11.64 -12.21 0.44
N GLU A 42 11.96 -13.35 1.06
CA GLU A 42 13.33 -13.88 1.09
C GLU A 42 13.80 -14.29 -0.31
N ASP A 43 12.94 -14.92 -1.11
CA ASP A 43 13.27 -15.32 -2.48
C ASP A 43 13.38 -14.14 -3.46
N THR A 44 12.49 -13.16 -3.36
CA THR A 44 12.40 -12.05 -4.32
C THR A 44 13.23 -10.83 -3.92
N GLY A 45 13.69 -10.76 -2.68
CA GLY A 45 14.36 -9.59 -2.11
C GLY A 45 13.46 -8.36 -1.92
N ILE A 46 12.15 -8.50 -2.16
CA ILE A 46 11.16 -7.43 -1.98
C ILE A 46 10.51 -7.57 -0.61
N PRO A 47 10.38 -6.50 0.19
CA PRO A 47 9.69 -6.58 1.48
C PRO A 47 8.28 -7.14 1.36
N TYR A 48 7.90 -8.04 2.27
CA TYR A 48 6.59 -8.71 2.27
C TYR A 48 5.41 -7.71 2.19
N GLN A 49 5.53 -6.53 2.83
CA GLN A 49 4.52 -5.48 2.78
C GLN A 49 4.32 -4.91 1.35
N ASN A 50 5.41 -4.75 0.59
CA ASN A 50 5.34 -4.32 -0.79
C ASN A 50 4.77 -5.43 -1.68
N LEU A 51 5.12 -6.69 -1.44
CA LEU A 51 4.54 -7.84 -2.14
C LEU A 51 3.03 -7.91 -1.94
N ILE A 52 2.55 -7.81 -0.70
CA ILE A 52 1.11 -7.78 -0.40
C ILE A 52 0.42 -6.68 -1.21
N ASN A 53 0.99 -5.48 -1.22
CA ASN A 53 0.42 -4.37 -1.98
C ASN A 53 0.44 -4.59 -3.50
N LEU A 54 1.48 -5.23 -4.04
CA LEU A 54 1.55 -5.58 -5.46
C LEU A 54 0.49 -6.61 -5.85
N TYR A 55 0.32 -7.65 -5.05
CA TYR A 55 -0.73 -8.66 -5.25
C TYR A 55 -2.13 -8.05 -5.19
N LEU A 56 -2.39 -7.19 -4.21
CA LEU A 56 -3.67 -6.48 -4.12
C LEU A 56 -3.90 -5.58 -5.34
N ARG A 57 -2.85 -4.93 -5.85
CA ARG A 57 -2.94 -4.10 -7.06
C ARG A 57 -3.24 -4.91 -8.32
N ASP A 58 -2.77 -6.15 -8.39
CA ASP A 58 -3.03 -7.08 -9.50
C ASP A 58 -4.44 -7.71 -9.43
N CYS A 59 -4.99 -7.84 -8.21
CA CYS A 59 -6.37 -8.30 -8.02
C CYS A 59 -7.43 -7.30 -8.53
N VAL A 60 -7.16 -5.99 -8.48
CA VAL A 60 -8.08 -4.93 -8.94
C VAL A 60 -8.39 -5.01 -10.45
N PRO A 61 -7.40 -5.06 -11.37
CA PRO A 61 -7.67 -5.18 -12.80
C PRO A 61 -8.27 -6.54 -13.17
N SER A 62 -7.97 -7.59 -12.39
CA SER A 62 -8.48 -8.94 -12.62
C SER A 62 -9.93 -9.15 -12.17
N ASP A 63 -10.56 -8.13 -11.57
CA ASP A 63 -11.89 -8.19 -10.93
C ASP A 63 -12.11 -9.50 -10.14
N ARG A 64 -11.06 -9.94 -9.42
CA ARG A 64 -11.08 -11.26 -8.78
C ARG A 64 -12.10 -11.23 -7.64
N LYS A 65 -13.26 -11.84 -7.86
CA LYS A 65 -14.31 -11.98 -6.85
C LYS A 65 -13.97 -13.14 -5.92
N LEU A 66 -14.03 -12.89 -4.62
CA LEU A 66 -13.97 -13.94 -3.61
C LEU A 66 -15.15 -14.89 -3.83
N ASN A 67 -14.84 -16.17 -4.02
CA ASN A 67 -15.87 -17.19 -4.10
C ASN A 67 -16.33 -17.52 -2.68
N MET A 68 -17.36 -16.81 -2.22
CA MET A 68 -17.96 -16.94 -0.88
C MET A 68 -18.84 -18.19 -0.72
N LYS A 69 -18.56 -19.29 -1.45
CA LYS A 69 -19.16 -20.59 -1.17
C LYS A 69 -18.50 -21.17 0.07
N TRP A 70 -18.84 -20.61 1.23
CA TRP A 70 -18.63 -21.31 2.49
C TRP A 70 -19.50 -22.56 2.45
N ALA A 71 -18.86 -23.73 2.55
CA ALA A 71 -19.55 -24.99 2.68
C ALA A 71 -20.51 -24.87 3.88
N SER A 72 -21.80 -25.02 3.59
CA SER A 72 -22.86 -25.08 4.60
C SER A 72 -22.82 -26.39 5.36
#